data_AF-A0A9N8WG14-F1
#
_entry.id   AF-A0A9N8WG14-F1
#
_cell.length_a   1.000
_cell.length_b   1.000
_cell.length_c   1.000
_cell.angle_alpha   90.00
_cell.angle_beta   90.00
_cell.angle_gamma   90.00
#
_symmetry.space_group_name_H-M   'P 1'
#
loop_
_entity.id
_entity.type
_entity.pdbx_description
1 polymer ?
#
loop_
_entity_poly.entity_id
_entity_poly.type
_entity_poly.pdbx_seq_one_letter_code
_entity_poly.pdbx_strand_id
1 'polypeptide(L)'
;MSQPKTDEKSTQPSSSSNQSDIIEDVIEHVEMIELEMSVVPIVGLLIASSIAGVLIRVKLTELNSYPGVPVFPLLYAQFVGCLIMGICVQSKDMLFDMYYPLYVGISTGLCGSITSFSSFELATFRAVINDGIGYGIMAGLTHVMITIGMSVAAFWFGKDLTELVTSKYWKNKKKRMYKLVPMDFRKNGSKLDFGCVVIGAIVWIAAVSLAIVWGEQRPILFATVFGPVGTLCRWRLGAFNSAKTSFPLGTFAANMLGSLCISILFLLSHGSVSSVIGCDIIAGLSDGFCDDERLCEGHGAVEK
;
A
#
# COMPACT_ATOMS: atom_id res chain seq x y z
N MET A 1 -25.48 45.19 69.56
CA MET A 1 -24.48 44.81 68.53
C MET A 1 -25.04 43.62 67.77
N SER A 2 -25.77 43.88 66.69
CA SER A 2 -26.17 42.87 65.69
C SER A 2 -26.70 43.63 64.47
N GLN A 3 -25.95 43.58 63.37
CA GLN A 3 -26.34 44.15 62.07
C GLN A 3 -26.99 43.06 61.20
N PRO A 4 -27.83 43.45 60.22
CA PRO A 4 -28.51 42.52 59.32
C PRO A 4 -27.67 42.15 58.08
N LYS A 5 -28.03 41.01 57.50
CA LYS A 5 -27.49 40.35 56.30
C LYS A 5 -27.48 41.24 55.05
N THR A 6 -26.45 41.10 54.22
CA THR A 6 -26.52 41.29 52.76
C THR A 6 -25.56 40.33 52.05
N ASP A 7 -25.98 39.91 50.86
CA ASP A 7 -25.57 38.73 50.11
C ASP A 7 -24.14 38.80 49.52
N GLU A 8 -23.37 37.72 49.67
CA GLU A 8 -22.13 37.50 48.94
C GLU A 8 -22.31 36.25 48.07
N LYS A 9 -22.61 36.47 46.79
CA LYS A 9 -22.75 35.42 45.77
C LYS A 9 -21.35 35.08 45.25
N SER A 10 -20.72 34.05 45.80
CA SER A 10 -19.45 33.54 45.30
C SER A 10 -19.62 32.92 43.91
N THR A 11 -18.90 33.43 42.93
CA THR A 11 -18.80 32.91 41.55
C THR A 11 -17.88 31.69 41.54
N GLN A 12 -18.42 30.49 41.28
CA GLN A 12 -17.65 29.35 40.79
C GLN A 12 -17.71 29.34 39.25
N PRO A 13 -16.60 29.12 38.52
CA PRO A 13 -16.63 29.00 37.07
C PRO A 13 -17.17 27.62 36.67
N SER A 14 -18.25 27.61 35.89
CA SER A 14 -18.85 26.44 35.27
C SER A 14 -17.93 25.87 34.19
N SER A 15 -17.40 24.67 34.42
CA SER A 15 -16.44 23.95 33.58
C SER A 15 -17.09 23.10 32.46
N SER A 16 -18.23 23.49 31.91
CA SER A 16 -18.98 22.66 30.94
C SER A 16 -19.27 23.31 29.59
N SER A 17 -18.83 24.54 29.33
CA SER A 17 -19.07 25.24 28.05
C SER A 17 -17.94 25.10 27.02
N ASN A 18 -16.74 24.65 27.40
CA ASN A 18 -15.59 24.73 26.48
C ASN A 18 -15.48 23.58 25.46
N GLN A 19 -16.19 22.46 25.61
CA GLN A 19 -16.00 21.31 24.71
C GLN A 19 -16.94 21.30 23.51
N SER A 20 -18.15 21.86 23.63
CA SER A 20 -19.08 22.10 22.52
C SER A 20 -18.56 23.19 21.58
N ASP A 21 -18.04 24.27 22.16
CA ASP A 21 -17.66 25.47 21.43
C ASP A 21 -16.36 25.26 20.63
N ILE A 22 -15.43 24.43 21.14
CA ILE A 22 -14.24 23.98 20.39
C ILE A 22 -14.64 23.07 19.21
N ILE A 23 -15.70 22.27 19.37
CA ILE A 23 -16.17 21.40 18.28
C ILE A 23 -16.86 22.24 17.20
N GLU A 24 -17.65 23.26 17.56
CA GLU A 24 -18.26 24.18 16.60
C GLU A 24 -17.22 25.04 15.85
N ASP A 25 -16.20 25.57 16.52
CA ASP A 25 -15.10 26.32 15.86
C ASP A 25 -14.26 25.45 14.91
N VAL A 26 -14.09 24.16 15.19
CA VAL A 26 -13.38 23.23 14.29
C VAL A 26 -14.24 22.84 13.08
N ILE A 27 -15.57 22.80 13.24
CA ILE A 27 -16.51 22.42 12.17
C ILE A 27 -16.70 23.57 11.15
N GLU A 28 -16.60 24.84 11.56
CA GLU A 28 -16.86 25.99 10.67
C GLU A 28 -15.82 26.19 9.54
N HIS A 29 -14.73 25.41 9.55
CA HIS A 29 -13.67 25.49 8.55
C HIS A 29 -13.52 24.25 7.67
N VAL A 30 -14.43 23.27 7.77
CA VAL A 30 -14.38 22.05 6.95
C VAL A 30 -15.41 22.09 5.82
N GLU A 31 -14.93 22.20 4.59
CA GLU A 31 -15.78 22.14 3.39
C GLU A 31 -16.07 20.67 3.03
N MET A 32 -17.36 20.28 3.06
CA MET A 32 -17.81 18.94 2.67
C MET A 32 -18.08 18.87 1.16
N ILE A 33 -17.38 17.98 0.46
CA ILE A 33 -17.54 17.76 -0.99
C ILE A 33 -18.06 16.34 -1.22
N GLU A 34 -19.22 16.22 -1.87
CA GLU A 34 -19.74 14.92 -2.30
C GLU A 34 -19.16 14.55 -3.67
N LEU A 35 -18.51 13.39 -3.75
CA LEU A 35 -17.94 12.86 -4.97
C LEU A 35 -18.67 11.58 -5.38
N GLU A 36 -19.15 11.55 -6.62
CA GLU A 36 -19.75 10.37 -7.23
C GLU A 36 -18.66 9.36 -7.59
N MET A 37 -18.63 8.24 -6.87
CA MET A 37 -17.63 7.21 -7.09
C MET A 37 -18.07 6.26 -8.21
N SER A 38 -17.22 6.10 -9.22
CA SER A 38 -17.35 5.11 -10.28
C SER A 38 -16.23 4.09 -10.14
N VAL A 39 -16.61 2.82 -9.99
CA VAL A 39 -15.66 1.71 -9.78
C VAL A 39 -14.81 1.43 -11.00
N VAL A 40 -15.36 1.63 -12.20
CA VAL A 40 -14.75 1.25 -13.47
C VAL A 40 -13.39 1.93 -13.73
N PRO A 41 -13.24 3.26 -13.64
CA PRO A 41 -11.94 3.92 -13.81
C PRO A 41 -10.95 3.59 -12.69
N ILE A 42 -11.42 3.36 -11.46
CA ILE A 42 -10.57 2.94 -10.34
C ILE A 42 -9.92 1.59 -10.67
N VAL A 43 -10.70 0.62 -11.13
CA VAL A 43 -10.18 -0.70 -11.53
C VAL A 43 -9.15 -0.58 -12.65
N GLY A 44 -9.45 0.20 -13.70
CA GLY A 44 -8.51 0.42 -14.80
C GLY A 44 -7.17 1.00 -14.32
N LEU A 45 -7.21 1.99 -13.42
CA LEU A 45 -6.01 2.59 -12.89
C LEU A 45 -5.26 1.67 -11.92
N LEU A 46 -5.97 0.92 -11.06
CA LEU A 46 -5.36 -0.07 -10.17
C LEU A 46 -4.61 -1.15 -10.95
N ILE A 47 -5.15 -1.59 -12.09
CA ILE A 47 -4.47 -2.56 -12.97
C ILE A 47 -3.16 -1.96 -13.50
N ALA A 48 -3.21 -0.77 -14.09
CA ALA A 48 -2.02 -0.14 -14.67
C ALA A 48 -0.96 0.18 -13.60
N SER A 49 -1.37 0.73 -12.46
CA SER A 49 -0.45 1.14 -11.40
C SER A 49 0.12 -0.03 -10.61
N SER A 50 -0.62 -1.12 -10.42
CA SER A 50 -0.09 -2.35 -9.80
C SER A 50 0.99 -3.01 -10.66
N ILE A 51 0.80 -3.09 -11.98
CA ILE A 51 1.83 -3.58 -12.91
C ILE A 51 3.11 -2.75 -12.80
N ALA A 52 2.98 -1.42 -12.81
CA ALA A 52 4.12 -0.53 -12.61
C ALA A 52 4.78 -0.75 -11.24
N GLY A 53 4.00 -0.94 -10.18
CA GLY A 53 4.51 -1.16 -8.83
C GLY A 53 5.28 -2.48 -8.70
N VAL A 54 4.76 -3.57 -9.26
CA VAL A 54 5.44 -4.87 -9.30
C VAL A 54 6.78 -4.76 -10.04
N LEU A 55 6.79 -4.10 -11.21
CA LEU A 55 8.02 -3.90 -11.99
C LEU A 55 9.06 -3.06 -11.22
N ILE A 56 8.63 -2.01 -10.53
CA ILE A 56 9.51 -1.19 -9.69
C ILE A 56 10.08 -2.03 -8.56
N ARG A 57 9.26 -2.82 -7.87
CA ARG A 57 9.69 -3.70 -6.78
C ARG A 57 10.77 -4.68 -7.26
N VAL A 58 10.45 -5.46 -8.30
CA VAL A 58 11.38 -6.46 -8.86
C VAL A 58 12.68 -5.80 -9.31
N LYS A 59 12.61 -4.68 -10.06
CA LYS A 59 13.82 -4.03 -10.55
C LYS A 59 14.66 -3.43 -9.42
N LEU A 60 14.05 -2.89 -8.37
CA LEU A 60 14.76 -2.40 -7.19
C LEU A 60 15.44 -3.53 -6.42
N THR A 61 14.77 -4.68 -6.25
CA THR A 61 15.35 -5.85 -5.61
C THR A 61 16.54 -6.38 -6.42
N GLU A 62 16.37 -6.53 -7.73
CA GLU A 62 17.41 -7.02 -8.64
C GLU A 62 18.63 -6.08 -8.64
N LEU A 63 18.41 -4.77 -8.75
CA LEU A 63 19.48 -3.78 -8.79
C LEU A 63 20.29 -3.72 -7.49
N ASN A 64 19.66 -4.01 -6.35
CA ASN A 64 20.31 -4.06 -5.05
C ASN A 64 20.81 -5.47 -4.68
N SER A 65 20.69 -6.45 -5.59
CA SER A 65 21.21 -7.80 -5.39
C SER A 65 22.62 -7.94 -5.97
N TYR A 66 23.60 -7.36 -5.29
CA TYR A 66 25.01 -7.46 -5.68
C TYR A 66 25.89 -8.02 -4.54
N PRO A 67 27.08 -8.59 -4.85
CA PRO A 67 27.97 -9.13 -3.83
C PRO A 67 28.39 -8.07 -2.80
N GLY A 68 28.25 -8.37 -1.51
CA GLY A 68 28.58 -7.43 -0.43
C GLY A 68 27.54 -6.32 -0.22
N VAL A 69 26.28 -6.55 -0.61
CA VAL A 69 25.18 -5.62 -0.35
C VAL A 69 25.09 -5.27 1.15
N PRO A 70 24.98 -3.97 1.53
CA PRO A 70 24.99 -3.55 2.92
C PRO A 70 23.71 -3.90 3.69
N VAL A 71 22.59 -4.03 2.98
CA VAL A 71 21.25 -4.30 3.53
C VAL A 71 20.47 -5.22 2.59
N PHE A 72 19.44 -5.90 3.08
CA PHE A 72 18.62 -6.78 2.23
C PHE A 72 17.90 -5.97 1.13
N PRO A 73 17.88 -6.44 -0.14
CA PRO A 73 17.40 -5.66 -1.28
C PRO A 73 15.95 -5.17 -1.17
N LEU A 74 15.07 -5.98 -0.55
CA LEU A 74 13.66 -5.63 -0.35
C LEU A 74 13.48 -4.30 0.41
N LEU A 75 14.44 -3.91 1.24
CA LEU A 75 14.40 -2.66 2.01
C LEU A 75 14.23 -1.42 1.11
N TYR A 76 14.85 -1.42 -0.07
CA TYR A 76 14.78 -0.31 -1.01
C TYR A 76 13.38 -0.18 -1.62
N ALA A 77 12.73 -1.30 -1.94
CA ALA A 77 11.35 -1.27 -2.40
C ALA A 77 10.41 -0.74 -1.31
N GLN A 78 10.54 -1.23 -0.06
CA GLN A 78 9.78 -0.73 1.08
C GLN A 78 9.95 0.78 1.28
N PHE A 79 11.20 1.26 1.23
CA PHE A 79 11.53 2.68 1.35
C PHE A 79 10.84 3.51 0.25
N VAL A 80 11.00 3.14 -1.02
CA VAL A 80 10.42 3.88 -2.15
C VAL A 80 8.89 3.89 -2.09
N GLY A 81 8.26 2.75 -1.82
CA GLY A 81 6.80 2.68 -1.74
C GLY A 81 6.23 3.48 -0.58
N CYS A 82 6.85 3.42 0.61
CA CYS A 82 6.44 4.22 1.77
C CYS A 82 6.69 5.72 1.58
N LEU A 83 7.77 6.10 0.89
CA LEU A 83 8.05 7.49 0.53
C LEU A 83 6.94 8.07 -0.37
N ILE A 84 6.60 7.37 -1.45
CA ILE A 84 5.53 7.79 -2.37
C ILE A 84 4.18 7.82 -1.64
N MET A 85 3.92 6.85 -0.76
CA MET A 85 2.71 6.84 0.07
C MET A 85 2.64 8.07 0.98
N GLY A 86 3.74 8.48 1.61
CA GLY A 86 3.83 9.71 2.42
C GLY A 86 3.48 10.96 1.62
N ILE A 87 4.03 11.08 0.40
CA ILE A 87 3.73 12.18 -0.54
C ILE A 87 2.25 12.18 -0.93
N CYS A 88 1.70 11.01 -1.24
CA CYS A 88 0.31 10.83 -1.66
C CYS A 88 -0.68 11.19 -0.54
N VAL A 89 -0.40 10.76 0.69
CA VAL A 89 -1.21 11.09 1.87
C VAL A 89 -1.17 12.60 2.17
N GLN A 90 0.00 13.23 2.07
CA GLN A 90 0.12 14.67 2.29
C GLN A 90 -0.58 15.49 1.18
N SER A 91 -0.59 14.97 -0.05
CA SER A 91 -1.21 15.61 -1.22
C SER A 91 -2.64 15.17 -1.48
N LYS A 92 -3.30 14.53 -0.51
CA LYS A 92 -4.62 13.89 -0.71
C LYS A 92 -5.65 14.83 -1.31
N ASP A 93 -5.83 16.02 -0.72
CA ASP A 93 -6.85 16.97 -1.17
C ASP A 93 -6.60 17.43 -2.61
N MET A 94 -5.33 17.66 -2.97
CA MET A 94 -4.95 18.02 -4.34
C MET A 94 -5.25 16.89 -5.33
N LEU A 95 -4.95 15.65 -4.97
CA LEU A 95 -5.21 14.49 -5.83
C LEU A 95 -6.70 14.21 -5.96
N PHE A 96 -7.48 14.40 -4.89
CA PHE A 96 -8.94 14.26 -4.93
C PHE A 96 -9.59 15.35 -5.78
N ASP A 97 -9.17 16.62 -5.62
CA ASP A 97 -9.65 17.75 -6.43
C ASP A 97 -9.28 17.57 -7.92
N MET A 98 -8.11 17.00 -8.23
CA MET A 98 -7.65 16.76 -9.59
C MET A 98 -8.39 15.59 -10.25
N TYR A 99 -8.31 14.41 -9.63
CA TYR A 99 -8.95 13.19 -10.11
C TYR A 99 -8.90 12.13 -9.01
N TYR A 100 -9.98 11.96 -8.23
CA TYR A 100 -9.98 11.05 -7.09
C TYR A 100 -9.54 9.59 -7.39
N PRO A 101 -9.80 8.97 -8.56
CA PRO A 101 -9.29 7.64 -8.86
C PRO A 101 -7.76 7.61 -8.87
N LEU A 102 -7.10 8.72 -9.22
CA LEU A 102 -5.63 8.86 -9.21
C LEU A 102 -5.04 8.58 -7.83
N TYR A 103 -5.66 9.13 -6.79
CA TYR A 103 -5.22 8.87 -5.42
C TYR A 103 -5.26 7.37 -5.10
N VAL A 104 -6.34 6.69 -5.45
CA VAL A 104 -6.51 5.26 -5.21
C VAL A 104 -5.49 4.45 -6.04
N GLY A 105 -5.30 4.81 -7.30
CA GLY A 105 -4.31 4.20 -8.18
C GLY A 105 -2.88 4.31 -7.66
N ILE A 106 -2.47 5.47 -7.17
CA ILE A 106 -1.12 5.68 -6.61
C ILE A 106 -0.98 5.00 -5.25
N SER A 107 -1.89 5.28 -4.30
CA SER A 107 -1.76 4.77 -2.94
C SER A 107 -1.96 3.25 -2.85
N THR A 108 -3.04 2.72 -3.42
CA THR A 108 -3.40 1.30 -3.27
C THR A 108 -2.77 0.45 -4.35
N GLY A 109 -2.72 0.95 -5.59
CA GLY A 109 -2.16 0.19 -6.71
C GLY A 109 -0.64 0.28 -6.80
N LEU A 110 -0.08 1.48 -6.96
CA LEU A 110 1.37 1.65 -7.13
C LEU A 110 2.12 1.33 -5.83
N CYS A 111 1.89 2.11 -4.75
CA CYS A 111 2.62 1.93 -3.50
C CYS A 111 2.37 0.55 -2.90
N GLY A 112 1.13 0.07 -2.95
CA GLY A 112 0.75 -1.25 -2.43
C GLY A 112 1.30 -2.45 -3.21
N SER A 113 1.80 -2.25 -4.45
CA SER A 113 2.52 -3.28 -5.22
C SER A 113 4.04 -3.08 -5.19
N ILE A 114 4.53 -1.87 -4.87
CA ILE A 114 5.95 -1.63 -4.61
C ILE A 114 6.33 -2.23 -3.24
N THR A 115 5.50 -2.00 -2.23
CA THR A 115 5.73 -2.56 -0.89
C THR A 115 5.16 -3.96 -0.77
N SER A 116 5.76 -4.77 0.09
CA SER A 116 5.28 -6.10 0.42
C SER A 116 5.39 -6.40 1.91
N PHE A 117 4.33 -6.96 2.47
CA PHE A 117 4.34 -7.49 3.82
C PHE A 117 4.73 -8.98 3.85
N SER A 118 4.16 -9.79 2.96
CA SER A 118 4.40 -11.24 2.90
C SER A 118 5.86 -11.60 2.62
N SER A 119 6.54 -10.86 1.74
CA SER A 119 7.97 -11.08 1.42
C SER A 119 8.87 -10.63 2.56
N PHE A 120 8.46 -9.58 3.27
CA PHE A 120 9.13 -9.17 4.49
C PHE A 120 9.03 -10.26 5.56
N GLU A 121 7.85 -10.88 5.74
CA GLU A 121 7.68 -12.00 6.67
C GLU A 121 8.49 -13.23 6.24
N LEU A 122 8.47 -13.60 4.96
CA LEU A 122 9.27 -14.73 4.47
C LEU A 122 10.78 -14.48 4.61
N ALA A 123 11.25 -13.27 4.31
CA ALA A 123 12.66 -12.89 4.50
C ALA A 123 13.05 -12.94 5.98
N THR A 124 12.16 -12.50 6.88
CA THR A 124 12.36 -12.58 8.33
C THR A 124 12.41 -14.03 8.78
N PHE A 125 11.49 -14.89 8.30
CA PHE A 125 11.48 -16.31 8.60
C PHE A 125 12.78 -16.99 8.17
N ARG A 126 13.22 -16.75 6.92
CA ARG A 126 14.49 -17.28 6.38
C ARG A 126 15.69 -16.81 7.21
N ALA A 127 15.72 -15.55 7.63
CA ALA A 127 16.76 -15.03 8.51
C ALA A 127 16.80 -15.74 9.88
N VAL A 128 15.62 -16.11 10.42
CA VAL A 128 15.53 -16.83 11.71
C VAL A 128 16.06 -18.26 11.62
N ILE A 129 15.81 -18.96 10.52
CA ILE A 129 16.11 -20.40 10.43
C ILE A 129 17.52 -20.75 9.93
N ASN A 130 18.20 -19.84 9.23
CA ASN A 130 19.43 -20.19 8.49
C ASN A 130 20.71 -20.29 9.36
N ASP A 131 20.88 -19.45 10.37
CA ASP A 131 22.17 -19.31 11.09
C ASP A 131 22.18 -19.92 12.51
N GLY A 132 21.28 -20.87 12.78
CA GLY A 132 21.18 -21.56 14.06
C GLY A 132 20.54 -20.75 15.20
N ILE A 133 20.32 -21.41 16.34
CA ILE A 133 19.61 -20.84 17.49
C ILE A 133 20.45 -19.71 18.10
N GLY A 134 19.89 -18.50 18.14
CA GLY A 134 20.54 -17.29 18.65
C GLY A 134 20.86 -16.28 17.55
N TYR A 135 21.80 -16.60 16.65
CA TYR A 135 22.17 -15.71 15.54
C TYR A 135 21.01 -15.49 14.57
N GLY A 136 20.27 -16.56 14.22
CA GLY A 136 19.09 -16.43 13.37
C GLY A 136 18.01 -15.54 14.01
N ILE A 137 17.76 -15.68 15.31
CA ILE A 137 16.79 -14.82 16.03
C ILE A 137 17.21 -13.35 15.93
N MET A 138 18.49 -13.05 16.14
CA MET A 138 19.01 -11.68 16.00
C MET A 138 18.91 -11.16 14.57
N ALA A 139 19.16 -12.00 13.56
CA ALA A 139 18.99 -11.65 12.15
C ALA A 139 17.52 -11.34 11.83
N GLY A 140 16.57 -12.17 12.30
CA GLY A 140 15.14 -11.92 12.16
C GLY A 140 14.69 -10.63 12.84
N LEU A 141 15.12 -10.39 14.09
CA LEU A 141 14.84 -9.14 14.79
C LEU A 141 15.41 -7.92 14.04
N THR A 142 16.59 -8.06 13.45
CA THR A 142 17.23 -7.01 12.63
C THR A 142 16.39 -6.71 11.39
N HIS A 143 15.89 -7.74 10.70
CA HIS A 143 14.98 -7.58 9.57
C HIS A 143 13.71 -6.81 9.97
N VAL A 144 13.09 -7.17 11.11
CA VAL A 144 11.88 -6.51 11.62
C VAL A 144 12.14 -5.04 11.96
N MET A 145 13.16 -4.77 12.77
CA MET A 145 13.48 -3.42 13.23
C MET A 145 13.84 -2.49 12.07
N ILE A 146 14.72 -2.93 11.17
CA ILE A 146 15.16 -2.12 10.03
C ILE A 146 14.00 -1.88 9.06
N THR A 147 13.23 -2.91 8.72
CA THR A 147 12.13 -2.76 7.75
C THR A 147 11.07 -1.79 8.27
N ILE A 148 10.61 -1.97 9.51
CA ILE A 148 9.59 -1.10 10.11
C ILE A 148 10.14 0.31 10.29
N GLY A 149 11.35 0.44 10.86
CA GLY A 149 11.99 1.74 11.09
C GLY A 149 12.17 2.54 9.80
N MET A 150 12.69 1.90 8.74
CA MET A 150 12.89 2.56 7.44
C MET A 150 11.57 2.89 6.74
N SER A 151 10.56 2.02 6.84
CA SER A 151 9.24 2.29 6.25
C SER A 151 8.57 3.50 6.90
N VAL A 152 8.65 3.61 8.23
CA VAL A 152 8.12 4.77 8.98
C VAL A 152 8.92 6.03 8.65
N ALA A 153 10.24 5.96 8.66
CA ALA A 153 11.10 7.10 8.33
C ALA A 153 10.85 7.61 6.90
N ALA A 154 10.74 6.71 5.92
CA ALA A 154 10.44 7.04 4.52
C ALA A 154 9.07 7.72 4.38
N PHE A 155 8.06 7.21 5.09
CA PHE A 155 6.71 7.79 5.06
C PHE A 155 6.69 9.23 5.59
N TRP A 156 7.31 9.49 6.74
CA TRP A 156 7.42 10.84 7.30
C TRP A 156 8.24 11.75 6.40
N PHE A 157 9.37 11.26 5.89
CA PHE A 157 10.19 12.01 4.96
C PHE A 157 9.41 12.43 3.70
N GLY A 158 8.53 11.57 3.17
CA GLY A 158 7.66 11.91 2.04
C GLY A 158 6.64 13.01 2.34
N LYS A 159 6.09 13.01 3.57
CA LYS A 159 5.20 14.08 4.02
C LYS A 159 5.94 15.41 4.14
N ASP A 160 7.10 15.40 4.80
CA ASP A 160 7.92 16.59 5.02
C ASP A 160 8.41 17.18 3.68
N LEU A 161 8.83 16.32 2.75
CA LEU A 161 9.23 16.73 1.40
C LEU A 161 8.08 17.44 0.67
N THR A 162 6.87 16.89 0.76
CA THR A 162 5.68 17.49 0.15
C THR A 162 5.32 18.81 0.79
N GLU A 163 5.44 18.91 2.11
CA GLU A 163 5.22 20.16 2.84
C GLU A 163 6.21 21.23 2.40
N LEU A 164 7.51 20.92 2.30
CA LEU A 164 8.51 21.88 1.83
C LEU A 164 8.22 22.43 0.42
N VAL A 165 7.77 21.56 -0.50
CA VAL A 165 7.46 21.95 -1.88
C VAL A 165 6.12 22.71 -1.97
N THR A 166 5.11 22.27 -1.23
CA THR A 166 3.71 22.74 -1.39
C THR A 166 3.33 23.86 -0.40
N SER A 167 4.10 24.05 0.68
CA SER A 167 3.88 25.03 1.76
C SER A 167 3.64 26.46 1.26
N LYS A 168 4.19 26.85 0.10
CA LYS A 168 3.93 28.17 -0.49
C LYS A 168 2.58 28.30 -1.19
N TYR A 169 2.01 27.22 -1.73
CA TYR A 169 0.81 27.26 -2.55
C TYR A 169 -0.48 26.94 -1.78
N TRP A 170 -0.41 26.16 -0.69
CA TRP A 170 -1.61 25.59 -0.07
C TRP A 170 -1.85 25.94 1.41
N LYS A 171 -1.00 26.79 2.00
CA LYS A 171 -1.14 27.19 3.43
C LYS A 171 -2.49 27.82 3.79
N ASN A 172 -3.23 28.36 2.81
CA ASN A 172 -4.47 29.09 3.02
C ASN A 172 -5.73 28.36 2.56
N LYS A 173 -5.65 27.09 2.09
CA LYS A 173 -6.86 26.36 1.68
C LYS A 173 -7.51 25.68 2.89
N LYS A 174 -8.84 25.82 3.01
CA LYS A 174 -9.63 25.14 4.05
C LYS A 174 -9.45 23.62 3.96
N LYS A 175 -9.46 22.94 5.11
CA LYS A 175 -9.50 21.46 5.14
C LYS A 175 -10.78 20.99 4.46
N ARG A 176 -10.66 20.07 3.51
CA ARG A 176 -11.79 19.51 2.78
C ARG A 176 -12.07 18.10 3.27
N MET A 177 -13.35 17.79 3.50
CA MET A 177 -13.78 16.41 3.75
C MET A 177 -14.55 15.90 2.53
N TYR A 178 -14.10 14.78 1.99
CA TYR A 178 -14.72 14.15 0.82
C TYR A 178 -15.65 13.03 1.28
N LYS A 179 -16.93 13.13 0.92
CA LYS A 179 -17.91 12.07 1.12
C LYS A 179 -18.09 11.34 -0.21
N LEU A 180 -17.64 10.10 -0.28
CA LEU A 180 -17.77 9.25 -1.46
C LEU A 180 -19.19 8.64 -1.47
N VAL A 181 -19.98 9.01 -2.47
CA VAL A 181 -21.30 8.43 -2.70
C VAL A 181 -21.15 7.35 -3.77
N PRO A 182 -21.41 6.06 -3.46
CA PRO A 182 -21.27 4.99 -4.43
C PRO A 182 -22.33 5.14 -5.52
N MET A 183 -21.89 5.11 -6.79
CA MET A 183 -22.79 5.09 -7.93
C MET A 183 -22.46 3.88 -8.79
N ASP A 184 -23.42 2.94 -8.91
CA ASP A 184 -23.16 1.64 -9.55
C ASP A 184 -22.75 1.76 -11.02
N PHE A 185 -23.38 2.68 -11.78
CA PHE A 185 -23.07 2.95 -13.18
C PHE A 185 -23.23 4.43 -13.53
N ARG A 186 -22.11 5.12 -13.73
CA ARG A 186 -22.10 6.47 -14.31
C ARG A 186 -22.41 6.35 -15.81
N LYS A 187 -23.63 6.70 -16.22
CA LYS A 187 -24.09 6.60 -17.63
C LYS A 187 -23.27 7.45 -18.61
N ASN A 188 -22.65 8.54 -18.15
CA ASN A 188 -21.71 9.36 -18.91
C ASN A 188 -20.36 9.43 -18.18
N GLY A 189 -19.46 8.49 -18.50
CA GLY A 189 -18.07 8.57 -18.03
C GLY A 189 -17.35 9.77 -18.67
N SER A 190 -16.46 10.41 -17.92
CA SER A 190 -15.55 11.42 -18.50
C SER A 190 -14.62 10.76 -19.54
N LYS A 191 -14.09 11.54 -20.49
CA LYS A 191 -13.04 11.06 -21.42
C LYS A 191 -11.83 10.50 -20.65
N LEU A 192 -11.54 11.06 -19.47
CA LEU A 192 -10.49 10.57 -18.58
C LEU A 192 -10.84 9.20 -17.99
N ASP A 193 -12.10 8.98 -17.59
CA ASP A 193 -12.56 7.69 -17.06
C ASP A 193 -12.40 6.59 -18.11
N PHE A 194 -12.79 6.87 -19.36
CA PHE A 194 -12.59 5.96 -20.48
C PHE A 194 -11.10 5.70 -20.75
N GLY A 195 -10.27 6.75 -20.73
CA GLY A 195 -8.82 6.64 -20.89
C GLY A 195 -8.18 5.70 -19.87
N CYS A 196 -8.52 5.82 -18.59
CA CYS A 196 -7.99 4.96 -17.52
C CYS A 196 -8.36 3.48 -17.73
N VAL A 197 -9.58 3.20 -18.19
CA VAL A 197 -10.03 1.82 -18.47
C VAL A 197 -9.28 1.23 -19.65
N VAL A 198 -9.17 2.00 -20.74
CA VAL A 198 -8.46 1.56 -21.95
C VAL A 198 -6.98 1.31 -21.65
N ILE A 199 -6.33 2.22 -20.91
CA ILE A 199 -4.93 2.05 -20.50
C ILE A 199 -4.77 0.78 -19.64
N GLY A 200 -5.61 0.61 -18.61
CA GLY A 200 -5.56 -0.59 -17.76
C GLY A 200 -5.73 -1.88 -18.55
N ALA A 201 -6.71 -1.92 -19.46
CA ALA A 201 -6.94 -3.07 -20.33
C ALA A 201 -5.76 -3.35 -21.27
N ILE A 202 -5.25 -2.32 -21.95
CA ILE A 202 -4.12 -2.46 -22.89
C ILE A 202 -2.88 -2.97 -22.16
N VAL A 203 -2.52 -2.38 -21.02
CA VAL A 203 -1.31 -2.76 -20.28
C VAL A 203 -1.44 -4.19 -19.75
N TRP A 204 -2.62 -4.60 -19.29
CA TRP A 204 -2.83 -5.99 -18.82
C TRP A 204 -2.83 -7.01 -19.96
N ILE A 205 -3.47 -6.70 -21.10
CA ILE A 205 -3.42 -7.54 -22.29
C ILE A 205 -1.97 -7.67 -22.78
N ALA A 206 -1.20 -6.58 -22.76
CA ALA A 206 0.22 -6.61 -23.10
C ALA A 206 1.01 -7.50 -22.13
N ALA A 207 0.78 -7.40 -20.82
CA ALA A 207 1.43 -8.26 -19.82
C ALA A 207 1.14 -9.76 -20.07
N VAL A 208 -0.12 -10.12 -20.32
CA VAL A 208 -0.52 -11.50 -20.64
C VAL A 208 0.12 -11.98 -21.95
N SER A 209 0.09 -11.14 -22.99
CA SER A 209 0.66 -11.47 -24.29
C SER A 209 2.18 -11.69 -24.19
N LEU A 210 2.88 -10.83 -23.46
CA LEU A 210 4.32 -10.96 -23.21
C LEU A 210 4.63 -12.22 -22.40
N ALA A 211 3.85 -12.55 -21.36
CA ALA A 211 4.05 -13.78 -20.56
C ALA A 211 3.95 -15.07 -21.40
N ILE A 212 3.12 -15.06 -22.45
CA ILE A 212 2.98 -16.17 -23.38
C ILE A 212 4.18 -16.26 -24.33
N VAL A 213 4.59 -15.13 -24.91
CA VAL A 213 5.61 -15.08 -25.97
C VAL A 213 7.04 -15.15 -25.43
N TRP A 214 7.33 -14.47 -24.31
CA TRP A 214 8.67 -14.31 -23.80
C TRP A 214 8.96 -15.26 -22.64
N GLY A 215 9.49 -16.44 -22.97
CA GLY A 215 9.79 -17.49 -21.98
C GLY A 215 10.87 -17.11 -20.96
N GLU A 216 11.88 -16.33 -21.37
CA GLU A 216 13.05 -16.04 -20.50
C GLU A 216 12.73 -15.20 -19.26
N GLN A 217 11.75 -14.29 -19.35
CA GLN A 217 11.32 -13.42 -18.24
C GLN A 217 9.95 -13.81 -17.70
N ARG A 218 9.51 -15.04 -17.98
CA ARG A 218 8.16 -15.52 -17.68
C ARG A 218 7.76 -15.38 -16.19
N PRO A 219 8.64 -15.59 -15.19
CA PRO A 219 8.28 -15.36 -13.78
C PRO A 219 7.87 -13.90 -13.49
N ILE A 220 8.66 -12.94 -13.96
CA ILE A 220 8.39 -11.50 -13.80
C ILE A 220 7.11 -11.12 -14.55
N LEU A 221 6.92 -11.66 -15.76
CA LEU A 221 5.74 -11.37 -16.56
C LEU A 221 4.47 -11.96 -15.90
N PHE A 222 4.53 -13.16 -15.34
CA PHE A 222 3.43 -13.69 -14.52
C PHE A 222 3.19 -12.86 -13.27
N ALA A 223 4.23 -12.34 -12.62
CA ALA A 223 4.08 -11.39 -11.51
C ALA A 223 3.26 -10.16 -11.93
N THR A 224 3.53 -9.59 -13.10
CA THR A 224 2.74 -8.46 -13.61
C THR A 224 1.30 -8.83 -13.97
N VAL A 225 1.04 -10.09 -14.36
CA VAL A 225 -0.32 -10.57 -14.63
C VAL A 225 -1.13 -10.75 -13.34
N PHE A 226 -0.50 -11.29 -12.29
CA PHE A 226 -1.15 -11.54 -10.99
C PHE A 226 -1.16 -10.31 -10.06
N GLY A 227 -0.26 -9.34 -10.25
CA GLY A 227 -0.20 -8.05 -9.55
C GLY A 227 -1.56 -7.37 -9.39
N PRO A 228 -2.29 -7.13 -10.49
CA PRO A 228 -3.63 -6.56 -10.44
C PRO A 228 -4.62 -7.36 -9.59
N VAL A 229 -4.53 -8.69 -9.56
CA VAL A 229 -5.44 -9.54 -8.78
C VAL A 229 -5.22 -9.32 -7.28
N GLY A 230 -3.96 -9.30 -6.84
CA GLY A 230 -3.60 -9.00 -5.45
C GLY A 230 -4.07 -7.60 -5.06
N THR A 231 -3.83 -6.61 -5.90
CA THR A 231 -4.24 -5.22 -5.66
C THR A 231 -5.75 -5.04 -5.60
N LEU A 232 -6.51 -5.70 -6.47
CA LEU A 232 -7.98 -5.66 -6.42
C LEU A 232 -8.52 -6.32 -5.15
N CYS A 233 -7.91 -7.43 -4.72
CA CYS A 233 -8.23 -8.07 -3.44
C CYS A 233 -7.98 -7.10 -2.26
N ARG A 234 -6.79 -6.48 -2.20
CA ARG A 234 -6.44 -5.48 -1.17
C ARG A 234 -7.41 -4.30 -1.18
N TRP A 235 -7.75 -3.78 -2.36
CA TRP A 235 -8.68 -2.67 -2.50
C TRP A 235 -10.09 -3.01 -1.99
N ARG A 236 -10.61 -4.19 -2.35
CA ARG A 236 -11.91 -4.67 -1.88
C ARG A 236 -11.93 -4.89 -0.37
N LEU A 237 -10.90 -5.53 0.18
CA LEU A 237 -10.78 -5.75 1.62
C LEU A 237 -10.61 -4.43 2.38
N GLY A 238 -9.88 -3.47 1.80
CA GLY A 238 -9.68 -2.14 2.38
C GLY A 238 -10.97 -1.37 2.67
N ALA A 239 -12.07 -1.68 1.97
CA ALA A 239 -13.39 -1.11 2.27
C ALA A 239 -13.88 -1.45 3.69
N PHE A 240 -13.44 -2.57 4.27
CA PHE A 240 -13.79 -2.97 5.65
C PHE A 240 -12.97 -2.24 6.72
N ASN A 241 -11.99 -1.42 6.36
CA ASN A 241 -11.24 -0.62 7.34
C ASN A 241 -12.13 0.41 8.06
N SER A 242 -13.22 0.85 7.42
CA SER A 242 -14.20 1.75 8.04
C SER A 242 -15.11 1.06 9.07
N ALA A 243 -15.14 -0.28 9.12
CA ALA A 243 -16.01 -1.03 10.03
C ALA A 243 -15.58 -0.91 11.50
N LYS A 244 -14.28 -0.73 11.77
CA LYS A 244 -13.73 -0.52 13.11
C LYS A 244 -12.62 0.52 13.07
N THR A 245 -12.88 1.71 13.62
CA THR A 245 -11.93 2.83 13.61
C THR A 245 -10.63 2.55 14.39
N SER A 246 -10.67 1.66 15.37
CA SER A 246 -9.49 1.30 16.18
C SER A 246 -8.53 0.32 15.52
N PHE A 247 -8.97 -0.42 14.47
CA PHE A 247 -8.13 -1.46 13.86
C PHE A 247 -8.45 -1.62 12.36
N PRO A 248 -7.45 -1.51 11.47
CA PRO A 248 -7.64 -1.62 10.02
C PRO A 248 -7.85 -3.09 9.61
N LEU A 249 -9.06 -3.60 9.86
CA LEU A 249 -9.41 -5.02 9.67
C LEU A 249 -9.18 -5.49 8.23
N GLY A 250 -9.53 -4.66 7.25
CA GLY A 250 -9.38 -4.96 5.83
C GLY A 250 -7.91 -5.11 5.42
N THR A 251 -7.07 -4.16 5.82
CA THR A 251 -5.63 -4.22 5.55
C THR A 251 -4.98 -5.41 6.25
N PHE A 252 -5.34 -5.67 7.51
CA PHE A 252 -4.85 -6.84 8.24
C PHE A 252 -5.25 -8.15 7.57
N ALA A 253 -6.51 -8.29 7.16
CA ALA A 253 -7.00 -9.48 6.48
C ALA A 253 -6.29 -9.70 5.14
N ALA A 254 -6.08 -8.64 4.36
CA ALA A 254 -5.35 -8.72 3.10
C ALA A 254 -3.91 -9.19 3.30
N ASN A 255 -3.21 -8.65 4.30
CA ASN A 255 -1.85 -9.07 4.64
C ASN A 255 -1.80 -10.53 5.10
N MET A 256 -2.72 -10.97 5.96
CA MET A 256 -2.77 -12.38 6.38
C MET A 256 -3.09 -13.35 5.25
N LEU A 257 -3.96 -12.97 4.31
CA LEU A 257 -4.20 -13.78 3.12
C LEU A 257 -2.94 -13.89 2.27
N GLY A 258 -2.21 -12.78 2.06
CA GLY A 258 -0.91 -12.79 1.39
C GLY A 258 0.10 -13.73 2.06
N SER A 259 0.24 -13.63 3.39
CA SER A 259 1.12 -14.46 4.21
C SER A 259 0.74 -15.95 4.23
N LEU A 260 -0.56 -16.26 4.20
CA LEU A 260 -1.03 -17.65 4.09
C LEU A 260 -0.71 -18.22 2.70
N CYS A 261 -1.02 -17.47 1.64
CA CYS A 261 -0.77 -17.88 0.27
C CYS A 261 0.73 -18.12 0.02
N ILE A 262 1.61 -17.19 0.42
CA ILE A 262 3.06 -17.35 0.26
C ILE A 262 3.58 -18.56 1.05
N SER A 263 3.04 -18.83 2.24
CA SER A 263 3.43 -20.01 3.04
C SER A 263 3.07 -21.32 2.32
N ILE A 264 1.88 -21.39 1.72
CA ILE A 264 1.45 -22.55 0.92
C ILE A 264 2.34 -22.69 -0.32
N LEU A 265 2.59 -21.60 -1.04
CA LEU A 265 3.43 -21.61 -2.26
C LEU A 265 4.87 -22.01 -1.95
N PHE A 266 5.43 -21.53 -0.84
CA PHE A 266 6.75 -21.91 -0.36
C PHE A 266 6.83 -23.42 -0.09
N LEU A 267 5.82 -24.01 0.55
CA LEU A 267 5.78 -25.46 0.77
C LEU A 267 5.65 -26.25 -0.53
N LEU A 268 4.80 -25.79 -1.46
CA LEU A 268 4.61 -26.44 -2.76
C LEU A 268 5.87 -26.39 -3.63
N SER A 269 6.60 -25.28 -3.61
CA SER A 269 7.82 -25.12 -4.40
C SER A 269 8.97 -26.00 -3.91
N HIS A 270 9.01 -26.33 -2.62
CA HIS A 270 10.05 -27.20 -2.04
C HIS A 270 9.64 -28.68 -1.96
N GLY A 271 8.34 -28.99 -2.05
CA GLY A 271 7.82 -30.31 -1.72
C GLY A 271 7.15 -31.11 -2.85
N SER A 272 6.66 -30.49 -3.93
CA SER A 272 5.73 -31.22 -4.82
C SER A 272 5.74 -30.84 -6.30
N VAL A 273 6.32 -29.71 -6.70
CA VAL A 273 6.29 -29.27 -8.11
C VAL A 273 7.62 -29.55 -8.79
N SER A 274 7.60 -30.47 -9.75
CA SER A 274 8.79 -30.84 -10.56
C SER A 274 8.78 -30.27 -11.98
N SER A 275 7.70 -29.62 -12.41
CA SER A 275 7.59 -29.05 -13.76
C SER A 275 8.09 -27.61 -13.81
N VAL A 276 8.91 -27.28 -14.82
CA VAL A 276 9.47 -25.93 -15.05
C VAL A 276 8.36 -24.86 -15.11
N ILE A 277 7.29 -25.12 -15.88
CA ILE A 277 6.16 -24.18 -16.02
C ILE A 277 5.40 -24.00 -14.70
N GLY A 278 5.25 -25.07 -13.92
CA GLY A 278 4.63 -25.00 -12.60
C GLY A 278 5.42 -24.12 -11.62
N CYS A 279 6.75 -24.20 -11.66
CA CYS A 279 7.63 -23.32 -10.90
C CYS A 279 7.52 -21.86 -11.36
N ASP A 280 7.47 -21.60 -12.68
CA ASP A 280 7.29 -20.25 -13.21
C ASP A 280 5.95 -19.62 -12.75
N ILE A 281 4.88 -20.41 -12.74
CA ILE A 281 3.56 -19.96 -12.27
C ILE A 281 3.57 -19.71 -10.77
N ILE A 282 4.18 -20.59 -9.98
CA ILE A 282 4.29 -20.41 -8.52
C ILE A 282 5.12 -19.17 -8.20
N ALA A 283 6.24 -18.96 -8.90
CA ALA A 283 7.04 -17.75 -8.78
C ALA A 283 6.19 -16.53 -9.15
N GLY A 284 5.58 -16.50 -10.32
CA GLY A 284 4.73 -15.39 -10.74
C GLY A 284 3.53 -15.11 -9.83
N LEU A 285 2.92 -16.14 -9.23
CA LEU A 285 1.84 -15.97 -8.27
C LEU A 285 2.37 -15.42 -6.94
N SER A 286 3.52 -15.91 -6.48
CA SER A 286 4.20 -15.39 -5.29
C SER A 286 4.59 -13.93 -5.48
N ASP A 287 5.20 -13.59 -6.61
CA ASP A 287 5.66 -12.25 -6.95
C ASP A 287 4.49 -11.29 -7.26
N GLY A 288 3.43 -11.76 -7.91
CA GLY A 288 2.32 -10.88 -8.29
C GLY A 288 1.24 -10.75 -7.22
N PHE A 289 0.84 -11.86 -6.59
CA PHE A 289 -0.25 -11.87 -5.61
C PHE A 289 0.25 -11.69 -4.18
N CYS A 290 1.37 -12.31 -3.83
CA CYS A 290 2.00 -12.23 -2.50
C CYS A 290 3.22 -11.28 -2.46
N ASP A 291 3.52 -10.59 -3.57
CA ASP A 291 4.62 -9.65 -3.72
C ASP A 291 6.04 -10.17 -3.34
N ASP A 292 6.31 -11.47 -3.38
CA ASP A 292 7.59 -12.10 -2.96
C ASP A 292 8.45 -12.58 -4.12
N GLU A 293 9.77 -12.45 -3.99
CA GLU A 293 10.73 -12.77 -5.04
C GLU A 293 11.66 -13.90 -4.53
N ARG A 294 11.80 -14.97 -5.33
CA ARG A 294 12.68 -16.15 -5.13
C ARG A 294 12.09 -17.36 -4.40
N LEU A 295 10.99 -17.92 -4.89
CA LEU A 295 10.56 -19.27 -4.48
C LEU A 295 11.18 -20.42 -5.29
N CYS A 296 11.69 -20.17 -6.50
CA CYS A 296 12.02 -21.23 -7.46
C CYS A 296 13.42 -21.19 -8.12
N GLU A 297 14.38 -20.38 -7.62
CA GLU A 297 15.75 -20.34 -8.19
C GLU A 297 16.60 -21.60 -7.93
N GLY A 298 16.08 -22.60 -7.20
CA GLY A 298 16.83 -23.78 -6.76
C GLY A 298 16.93 -24.95 -7.75
N HIS A 299 16.22 -24.96 -8.88
CA HIS A 299 16.21 -26.12 -9.79
C HIS A 299 17.13 -25.99 -11.03
N GLY A 300 17.84 -24.87 -11.20
CA GLY A 300 18.71 -24.62 -12.36
C GLY A 300 20.22 -24.54 -12.07
N ALA A 301 20.65 -24.66 -10.82
CA ALA A 301 22.05 -24.47 -10.41
C ALA A 301 22.78 -25.78 -10.02
N VAL A 302 22.24 -26.94 -10.42
CA VAL A 302 22.91 -28.25 -10.30
C VAL A 302 23.01 -28.89 -11.68
N GLU A 303 23.58 -28.16 -12.65
CA GLU A 303 24.20 -28.72 -13.86
C GLU A 303 24.94 -27.59 -14.60
N LYS A 304 26.12 -27.25 -14.09
CA LYS A 304 27.29 -26.79 -14.87
C LYS A 304 28.52 -26.74 -13.99
#